data_AF-A0A7S0NPD0-F1
#
_entry.id   AF-A0A7S0NPD0-F1
#
_cell.length_a   1.000
_cell.length_b   1.000
_cell.length_c   1.000
_cell.angle_alpha   90.00
_cell.angle_beta   90.00
_cell.angle_gamma   90.00
#
_symmetry.space_group_name_H-M   'P 1'
#
loop_
_entity.id
_entity.type
_entity.pdbx_description
1 polymer ?
#
loop_
_entity_poly.entity_id
_entity_poly.type
_entity_poly.pdbx_seq_one_letter_code
_entity_poly.pdbx_strand_id
1 'polypeptide(L)'
;AVEGESEEAEEAEDEEEDVAELSGVSQLGSQLSVDVPVSLQPEGTQLEYQWHRSPDGESWSAVEGASHAHHLLNANDVGCFLFAEWRCADDANEIVCEGSSEATTTAVRLLAEDREALKTLALEGEAQFSVTTREGPATLRISRDGARLAYRFGGTTLFELQRQLLAAH
;
A
#
# COMPACT_ATOMS: atom_id res chain seq x y z
N ALA A 1 -54.01 -19.85 37.85
CA ALA A 1 -52.71 -19.99 38.50
C ALA A 1 -51.85 -20.80 37.56
N VAL A 2 -50.69 -20.37 37.11
CA VAL A 2 -49.93 -19.10 37.17
C VAL A 2 -49.04 -19.19 35.92
N GLU A 3 -49.01 -18.14 35.11
CA GLU A 3 -47.77 -17.42 34.78
C GLU A 3 -46.84 -18.31 33.92
N GLY A 4 -46.80 -18.11 32.61
CA GLY A 4 -46.19 -16.90 32.07
C GLY A 4 -44.69 -17.01 32.34
N GLU A 5 -43.99 -17.90 31.63
CA GLU A 5 -42.54 -17.86 31.58
C GLU A 5 -42.17 -17.08 30.32
N SER A 6 -41.73 -15.87 30.61
CA SER A 6 -41.24 -14.85 29.71
C SER A 6 -40.05 -15.38 28.91
N GLU A 7 -40.14 -15.24 27.59
CA GLU A 7 -39.01 -15.37 26.68
C GLU A 7 -38.21 -14.07 26.80
N GLU A 8 -37.32 -14.00 27.79
CA GLU A 8 -36.38 -12.89 27.93
C GLU A 8 -35.20 -13.22 27.00
N ALA A 9 -35.36 -12.84 25.74
CA ALA A 9 -34.23 -12.70 24.84
C ALA A 9 -33.41 -11.53 25.38
N GLU A 10 -32.30 -11.85 26.05
CA GLU A 10 -31.24 -10.88 26.30
C GLU A 10 -30.71 -10.47 24.92
N GLU A 11 -31.17 -9.31 24.42
CA GLU A 11 -30.48 -8.61 23.36
C GLU A 11 -29.12 -8.23 23.93
N ALA A 12 -28.09 -9.02 23.60
CA ALA A 12 -26.72 -8.63 23.80
C ALA A 12 -26.53 -7.33 22.99
N GLU A 13 -26.49 -6.21 23.71
CA GLU A 13 -26.01 -4.96 23.15
C GLU A 13 -24.56 -5.24 22.72
N ASP A 14 -24.33 -5.37 21.40
CA ASP A 14 -22.98 -5.41 20.83
C ASP A 14 -22.27 -4.13 21.34
N GLU A 15 -21.38 -4.29 22.32
CA GLU A 15 -20.42 -3.25 22.68
C GLU A 15 -19.57 -3.04 21.42
N GLU A 16 -19.86 -2.01 20.64
CA GLU A 16 -18.98 -1.61 19.54
C GLU A 16 -17.64 -1.23 20.16
N GLU A 17 -16.71 -2.19 20.13
CA GLU A 17 -15.33 -1.97 20.53
C GLU A 17 -14.78 -0.89 19.61
N ASP A 18 -14.34 0.23 20.18
CA ASP A 18 -13.69 1.27 19.41
C ASP A 18 -12.48 0.65 18.69
N VAL A 19 -12.40 0.82 17.37
CA VAL A 19 -11.30 0.31 16.55
C VAL A 19 -10.64 1.42 15.76
N ALA A 20 -9.36 1.24 15.42
CA ALA A 20 -8.68 2.18 14.53
C ALA A 20 -9.21 2.09 13.09
N GLU A 21 -9.67 3.21 12.56
CA GLU A 21 -10.32 3.28 11.26
C GLU A 21 -9.30 3.57 10.14
N LEU A 22 -9.25 2.67 9.15
CA LEU A 22 -8.46 2.86 7.94
C LEU A 22 -9.30 3.55 6.86
N SER A 23 -8.83 4.67 6.34
CA SER A 23 -9.49 5.43 5.27
C SER A 23 -8.58 5.74 4.09
N GLY A 24 -9.19 6.02 2.93
CA GLY A 24 -8.50 6.33 1.68
C GLY A 24 -8.87 5.36 0.55
N VAL A 25 -8.14 5.46 -0.57
CA VAL A 25 -8.33 4.59 -1.73
C VAL A 25 -7.06 3.79 -2.01
N SER A 26 -7.20 2.46 -2.19
CA SER A 26 -6.11 1.56 -2.55
C SER A 26 -5.68 1.76 -4.02
N GLN A 27 -5.09 2.91 -4.33
CA GLN A 27 -4.66 3.28 -5.67
C GLN A 27 -3.29 3.97 -5.62
N LEU A 28 -2.38 3.60 -6.53
CA LEU A 28 -1.05 4.17 -6.65
C LEU A 28 -1.09 5.71 -6.63
N GLY A 29 -0.22 6.33 -5.83
CA GLY A 29 -0.16 7.78 -5.66
C GLY A 29 -1.22 8.37 -4.73
N SER A 30 -2.16 7.55 -4.22
CA SER A 30 -3.12 7.97 -3.19
C SER A 30 -2.54 7.78 -1.80
N GLN A 31 -3.14 8.43 -0.81
CA GLN A 31 -2.76 8.31 0.59
C GLN A 31 -3.80 7.47 1.34
N LEU A 32 -3.33 6.51 2.12
CA LEU A 32 -4.12 5.86 3.19
C LEU A 32 -3.85 6.58 4.50
N SER A 33 -4.86 6.69 5.35
CA SER A 33 -4.76 7.29 6.68
C SER A 33 -5.41 6.38 7.71
N VAL A 34 -4.81 6.26 8.88
CA VAL A 34 -5.39 5.59 10.04
C VAL A 34 -5.78 6.63 11.08
N ASP A 35 -7.03 6.57 11.54
CA ASP A 35 -7.51 7.35 12.68
C ASP A 35 -7.64 6.41 13.88
N VAL A 36 -6.97 6.74 14.99
CA VAL A 36 -7.07 5.97 16.23
C VAL A 36 -7.99 6.78 17.14
N PRO A 37 -9.14 6.24 17.60
CA PRO A 37 -10.05 6.99 18.46
C PRO A 37 -9.38 7.33 19.81
N VAL A 38 -9.80 8.44 20.40
CA VAL A 38 -9.22 8.94 21.67
C VAL A 38 -9.51 8.01 22.85
N SER A 39 -10.59 7.22 22.79
CA SER A 39 -10.92 6.22 23.81
C SER A 39 -9.87 5.11 23.92
N LEU A 40 -9.11 4.85 22.85
CA LEU A 40 -8.00 3.92 22.83
C LEU A 40 -6.66 4.55 23.23
N GLN A 41 -6.64 5.85 23.52
CA GLN A 41 -5.43 6.63 23.82
C GLN A 41 -5.45 7.13 25.26
N PRO A 42 -4.64 6.54 26.17
CA PRO A 42 -4.45 7.06 27.51
C PRO A 42 -3.92 8.50 27.47
N GLU A 43 -4.39 9.34 28.38
CA GLU A 43 -3.95 10.73 28.49
C GLU A 43 -2.43 10.84 28.68
N GLY A 44 -1.79 11.78 27.98
CA GLY A 44 -0.34 11.99 28.06
C GLY A 44 0.49 11.03 27.22
N THR A 45 -0.13 10.17 26.41
CA THR A 45 0.60 9.29 25.48
C THR A 45 0.78 9.91 24.10
N GLN A 46 1.76 9.40 23.35
CA GLN A 46 2.00 9.74 21.95
C GLN A 46 1.81 8.50 21.07
N LEU A 47 1.19 8.67 19.92
CA LEU A 47 1.00 7.60 18.94
C LEU A 47 2.24 7.38 18.08
N GLU A 48 2.60 6.11 17.94
CA GLU A 48 3.61 5.58 17.04
C GLU A 48 2.94 4.62 16.06
N TYR A 49 3.40 4.60 14.81
CA TYR A 49 2.79 3.79 13.75
C TYR A 49 3.82 2.91 13.06
N GLN A 50 3.35 1.80 12.49
CA GLN A 50 4.09 1.00 11.54
C GLN A 50 3.11 0.47 10.48
N TRP A 51 3.36 0.78 9.21
CA TRP A 51 2.58 0.21 8.12
C TRP A 51 3.09 -1.16 7.73
N HIS A 52 2.17 -2.05 7.38
CA HIS A 52 2.44 -3.38 6.87
C HIS A 52 1.82 -3.55 5.50
N ARG A 53 2.46 -4.36 4.67
CA ARG A 53 1.92 -4.77 3.36
C ARG A 53 1.95 -6.28 3.19
N SER A 54 1.02 -6.78 2.41
CA SER A 54 0.91 -8.21 2.08
C SER A 54 0.44 -8.42 0.64
N PRO A 55 1.11 -9.28 -0.15
CA PRO A 55 0.66 -9.61 -1.50
C PRO A 55 -0.52 -10.60 -1.53
N ASP A 56 -0.73 -11.36 -0.45
CA ASP A 56 -1.74 -12.43 -0.33
C ASP A 56 -2.86 -12.10 0.68
N GLY A 57 -2.68 -11.07 1.50
CA GLY A 57 -3.58 -10.71 2.61
C GLY A 57 -3.35 -11.53 3.88
N GLU A 58 -2.37 -12.43 3.88
CA GLU A 58 -2.12 -13.40 4.97
C GLU A 58 -0.70 -13.22 5.53
N SER A 59 0.28 -13.02 4.66
CA SER A 59 1.70 -12.87 4.97
C SER A 59 2.09 -11.39 4.95
N TRP A 60 2.32 -10.82 6.12
CA TRP A 60 2.56 -9.38 6.27
C TRP A 60 4.02 -9.05 6.50
N SER A 61 4.48 -7.96 5.87
CA SER A 61 5.84 -7.43 6.03
C SER A 61 5.78 -5.95 6.35
N ALA A 62 6.63 -5.51 7.29
CA ALA A 62 6.75 -4.10 7.63
C ALA A 62 7.22 -3.28 6.42
N VAL A 63 6.64 -2.09 6.25
CA VAL A 63 7.07 -1.10 5.28
C VAL A 63 8.11 -0.21 5.96
N GLU A 64 9.37 -0.35 5.55
CA GLU A 64 10.49 0.39 6.12
C GLU A 64 10.25 1.91 6.09
N GLY A 65 10.37 2.54 7.26
CA GLY A 65 10.25 4.00 7.43
C GLY A 65 8.81 4.55 7.41
N ALA A 66 7.79 3.70 7.30
CA ALA A 66 6.40 4.12 7.32
C ALA A 66 5.88 4.26 8.76
N SER A 67 6.26 5.37 9.41
CA SER A 67 5.99 5.63 10.85
C SER A 67 4.96 6.72 11.13
N HIS A 68 4.21 7.14 10.11
CA HIS A 68 3.21 8.20 10.23
C HIS A 68 1.80 7.60 10.17
N ALA A 69 0.81 8.31 10.72
CA ALA A 69 -0.61 7.97 10.60
C ALA A 69 -1.11 7.92 9.13
N HIS A 70 -0.29 8.37 8.18
CA HIS A 70 -0.56 8.33 6.75
C HIS A 70 0.55 7.63 5.99
N HIS A 71 0.17 6.93 4.92
CA HIS A 71 1.10 6.28 4.00
C HIS A 71 0.75 6.62 2.56
N LEU A 72 1.72 7.17 1.83
CA LEU A 72 1.60 7.47 0.40
C LEU A 72 1.91 6.20 -0.40
N LEU A 73 0.89 5.67 -1.07
CA LEU A 73 0.99 4.44 -1.84
C LEU A 73 1.93 4.62 -3.03
N ASN A 74 2.99 3.82 -3.06
CA ASN A 74 4.01 3.87 -4.10
C ASN A 74 4.03 2.57 -4.93
N ALA A 75 4.96 2.49 -5.89
CA ALA A 75 5.03 1.38 -6.83
C ALA A 75 5.23 0.01 -6.17
N ASN A 76 5.88 -0.05 -4.99
CA ASN A 76 6.09 -1.30 -4.28
C ASN A 76 4.83 -1.81 -3.56
N ASP A 77 3.82 -0.96 -3.40
CA ASP A 77 2.58 -1.30 -2.72
C ASP A 77 1.53 -1.84 -3.71
N VAL A 78 1.73 -1.61 -5.02
CA VAL A 78 0.84 -2.10 -6.08
C VAL A 78 0.70 -3.61 -6.01
N GLY A 79 -0.54 -4.09 -5.99
CA GLY A 79 -0.87 -5.52 -5.84
C GLY A 79 -0.83 -6.02 -4.40
N CYS A 80 -0.48 -5.18 -3.42
CA CYS A 80 -0.50 -5.52 -2.00
C CYS A 80 -1.73 -4.94 -1.30
N PHE A 81 -2.17 -5.62 -0.25
CA PHE A 81 -3.04 -5.11 0.80
C PHE A 81 -2.18 -4.40 1.86
N LEU A 82 -2.77 -3.44 2.57
CA LEU A 82 -2.10 -2.69 3.64
C LEU A 82 -2.95 -2.61 4.90
N PHE A 83 -2.29 -2.57 6.05
CA PHE A 83 -2.88 -2.15 7.33
C PHE A 83 -1.82 -1.39 8.14
N ALA A 84 -2.23 -0.73 9.21
CA ALA A 84 -1.33 -0.04 10.13
C ALA A 84 -1.42 -0.65 11.53
N GLU A 85 -0.27 -0.96 12.11
CA GLU A 85 -0.13 -1.12 13.56
C GLU A 85 0.07 0.26 14.19
N TRP A 86 -0.49 0.43 15.39
CA TRP A 86 -0.29 1.63 16.20
C TRP A 86 0.04 1.24 17.64
N ARG A 87 0.82 2.08 18.30
CA ARG A 87 1.17 1.96 19.71
C ARG A 87 1.11 3.32 20.37
N CYS A 88 0.83 3.36 21.66
CA CYS A 88 0.95 4.57 22.44
C CYS A 88 2.10 4.43 23.44
N ALA A 89 2.97 5.42 23.45
CA ALA A 89 4.09 5.53 24.37
C ALA A 89 3.87 6.66 25.37
N ASP A 90 4.19 6.44 26.64
CA ASP A 90 4.18 7.48 27.66
C ASP A 90 5.41 8.41 27.60
N ASP A 91 5.54 9.37 28.53
CA ASP A 91 6.69 10.28 28.61
C ASP A 91 8.03 9.57 28.88
N ALA A 92 8.01 8.32 29.37
CA ALA A 92 9.18 7.49 29.56
C ALA A 92 9.51 6.62 28.33
N ASN A 93 8.75 6.76 27.24
CA ASN A 93 8.82 5.95 26.04
C ASN A 93 8.49 4.47 26.29
N GLU A 94 7.69 4.18 27.32
CA GLU A 94 7.13 2.85 27.58
C GLU A 94 5.84 2.66 26.78
N ILE A 95 5.72 1.53 26.08
CA ILE A 95 4.50 1.19 25.34
C ILE A 95 3.42 0.79 26.33
N VAL A 96 2.31 1.51 26.33
CA VAL A 96 1.18 1.31 27.27
C VAL A 96 -0.12 0.87 26.59
N CYS A 97 -0.23 1.05 25.28
CA CYS A 97 -1.29 0.49 24.45
C CYS A 97 -0.78 0.16 23.06
N GLU A 98 -1.45 -0.79 22.42
CA GLU A 98 -1.22 -1.14 21.02
C GLU A 98 -2.49 -1.67 20.38
N GLY A 99 -2.53 -1.59 19.07
CA GLY A 99 -3.58 -2.16 18.26
C GLY A 99 -3.25 -2.07 16.78
N SER A 100 -4.24 -2.41 15.95
CA SER A 100 -4.12 -2.34 14.50
C SER A 100 -5.40 -1.82 13.87
N SER A 101 -5.27 -1.22 12.70
CA SER A 101 -6.41 -1.03 11.82
C SER A 101 -6.82 -2.35 11.18
N GLU A 102 -8.02 -2.42 10.62
CA GLU A 102 -8.32 -3.43 9.61
C GLU A 102 -7.41 -3.26 8.38
N ALA A 103 -7.22 -4.35 7.65
CA ALA A 103 -6.56 -4.31 6.36
C ALA A 103 -7.49 -3.72 5.29
N THR A 104 -6.90 -3.08 4.28
CA THR A 104 -7.62 -2.70 3.06
C THR A 104 -8.36 -3.91 2.49
N THR A 105 -9.61 -3.75 2.06
CA THR A 105 -10.40 -4.83 1.44
C THR A 105 -9.96 -5.16 0.00
N THR A 106 -9.21 -4.26 -0.63
CA THR A 106 -8.66 -4.47 -1.97
C THR A 106 -7.19 -4.08 -2.03
N ALA A 107 -6.43 -4.86 -2.79
CA ALA A 107 -5.04 -4.56 -3.08
C ALA A 107 -4.90 -3.26 -3.88
N VAL A 108 -3.78 -2.58 -3.69
CA VAL A 108 -3.46 -1.30 -4.37
C VAL A 108 -3.45 -1.49 -5.88
N ARG A 109 -4.22 -0.66 -6.56
CA ARG A 109 -4.36 -0.70 -8.02
C ARG A 109 -3.53 0.40 -8.66
N LEU A 110 -3.09 0.16 -9.90
CA LEU A 110 -2.54 1.21 -10.73
C LEU A 110 -3.58 2.27 -11.08
N LEU A 111 -3.11 3.50 -11.31
CA LEU A 111 -3.91 4.56 -11.91
C LEU A 111 -4.47 4.08 -13.26
N ALA A 112 -5.62 4.62 -13.66
CA ALA A 112 -6.19 4.32 -14.97
C ALA A 112 -5.23 4.72 -16.09
N GLU A 113 -4.55 5.87 -15.97
CA GLU A 113 -3.54 6.32 -16.94
C GLU A 113 -2.36 5.36 -17.06
N ASP A 114 -1.81 4.88 -15.94
CA ASP A 114 -0.71 3.90 -15.94
C ASP A 114 -1.16 2.56 -16.53
N ARG A 115 -2.40 2.17 -16.28
CA ARG A 115 -2.98 0.95 -16.85
C ARG A 115 -3.15 1.07 -18.36
N GLU A 116 -3.62 2.21 -18.86
CA GLU A 116 -3.75 2.45 -20.30
C GLU A 116 -2.39 2.60 -20.97
N ALA A 117 -1.41 3.21 -20.29
CA ALA A 117 -0.03 3.19 -20.72
C ALA A 117 0.46 1.75 -20.83
N LEU A 118 0.37 0.94 -19.78
CA LEU A 118 0.77 -0.47 -19.78
C LEU A 118 0.01 -1.32 -20.81
N LYS A 119 -1.27 -1.07 -21.06
CA LYS A 119 -2.03 -1.75 -22.12
C LYS A 119 -1.51 -1.38 -23.49
N THR A 120 -1.26 -0.09 -23.73
CA THR A 120 -0.60 0.40 -24.94
C THR A 120 0.77 -0.26 -25.07
N LEU A 121 1.58 -0.31 -24.01
CA LEU A 121 2.85 -1.03 -23.97
C LEU A 121 2.69 -2.53 -24.27
N ALA A 122 1.65 -3.16 -23.78
CA ALA A 122 1.39 -4.58 -24.01
C ALA A 122 0.91 -4.86 -25.44
N LEU A 123 0.14 -3.95 -26.04
CA LEU A 123 -0.41 -4.03 -27.39
C LEU A 123 0.64 -3.66 -28.45
N GLU A 124 1.28 -2.51 -28.29
CA GLU A 124 2.36 -2.00 -29.16
C GLU A 124 3.67 -2.75 -28.92
N GLY A 125 3.81 -3.37 -27.74
CA GLY A 125 4.98 -4.12 -27.35
C GLY A 125 6.18 -3.23 -27.05
N GLU A 126 6.05 -1.90 -26.95
CA GLU A 126 7.15 -0.94 -26.79
C GLU A 126 6.78 0.22 -25.85
N ALA A 127 7.64 0.51 -24.87
CA ALA A 127 7.59 1.64 -23.94
C ALA A 127 8.69 2.63 -24.24
N GLN A 128 8.47 3.92 -24.00
CA GLN A 128 9.47 4.96 -24.23
C GLN A 128 9.54 5.93 -23.05
N PHE A 129 10.74 6.11 -22.50
CA PHE A 129 11.05 6.99 -21.38
C PHE A 129 12.19 7.93 -21.76
N SER A 130 12.11 9.20 -21.38
CA SER A 130 13.25 10.11 -21.47
C SER A 130 14.10 9.97 -20.21
N VAL A 131 15.38 9.67 -20.37
CA VAL A 131 16.35 9.48 -19.29
C VAL A 131 17.57 10.37 -19.49
N THR A 132 18.24 10.75 -18.42
CA THR A 132 19.53 11.47 -18.52
C THR A 132 20.64 10.52 -18.11
N THR A 133 21.62 10.36 -19.00
CA THR A 133 22.79 9.49 -18.79
C THR A 133 24.05 10.33 -18.60
N ARG A 134 25.16 9.69 -18.26
CA ARG A 134 26.49 10.34 -18.22
C ARG A 134 26.90 10.95 -19.58
N GLU A 135 26.34 10.45 -20.67
CA GLU A 135 26.61 10.88 -22.05
C GLU A 135 25.59 11.92 -22.55
N GLY A 136 24.59 12.28 -21.74
CA GLY A 136 23.57 13.28 -22.04
C GLY A 136 22.14 12.73 -22.06
N PRO A 137 21.17 13.52 -22.55
CA PRO A 137 19.78 13.09 -22.64
C PRO A 137 19.62 11.95 -23.65
N ALA A 138 18.92 10.92 -23.22
CA ALA A 138 18.64 9.71 -23.98
C ALA A 138 17.18 9.31 -23.84
N THR A 139 16.77 8.40 -24.72
CA THR A 139 15.44 7.81 -24.74
C THR A 139 15.58 6.32 -24.52
N LEU A 140 15.11 5.82 -23.39
CA LEU A 140 15.01 4.40 -23.11
C LEU A 140 13.71 3.87 -23.71
N ARG A 141 13.83 2.90 -24.61
CA ARG A 141 12.73 2.12 -25.15
C ARG A 141 12.76 0.71 -24.57
N ILE A 142 11.63 0.20 -24.09
CA ILE A 142 11.53 -1.16 -23.55
C ILE A 142 10.48 -1.91 -24.37
N SER A 143 10.87 -2.96 -25.07
CA SER A 143 9.95 -3.79 -25.83
C SER A 143 9.98 -5.26 -25.40
N ARG A 144 9.04 -6.07 -25.93
CA ARG A 144 9.06 -7.54 -25.75
C ARG A 144 10.36 -8.19 -26.22
N ASP A 145 11.05 -7.54 -27.15
CA ASP A 145 12.29 -8.02 -27.77
C ASP A 145 13.57 -7.48 -27.11
N GLY A 146 13.45 -6.59 -26.11
CA GLY A 146 14.59 -6.06 -25.35
C GLY A 146 14.48 -4.57 -25.00
N ALA A 147 15.51 -4.03 -24.36
CA ALA A 147 15.61 -2.60 -24.07
C ALA A 147 16.58 -1.91 -25.04
N ARG A 148 16.24 -0.72 -25.52
CA ARG A 148 17.04 0.12 -26.43
C ARG A 148 17.23 1.48 -25.81
N LEU A 149 18.45 1.97 -25.74
CA LEU A 149 18.73 3.34 -25.28
C LEU A 149 19.26 4.15 -26.46
N ALA A 150 18.50 5.16 -26.89
CA ALA A 150 18.86 6.03 -28.01
C ALA A 150 19.30 7.40 -27.49
N TYR A 151 20.53 7.81 -27.80
CA TYR A 151 21.06 9.10 -27.36
C TYR A 151 20.78 10.17 -28.40
N ARG A 152 20.49 11.39 -27.95
CA ARG A 152 20.15 12.51 -28.85
C ARG A 152 21.28 12.87 -29.83
N PHE A 153 22.53 12.55 -29.50
CA PHE A 153 23.72 12.87 -30.30
C PHE A 153 24.74 11.71 -30.42
N GLY A 154 24.36 10.46 -30.12
CA GLY A 154 25.35 9.38 -29.96
C GLY A 154 24.77 7.98 -30.08
N GLY A 155 24.30 7.59 -31.27
CA GLY A 155 23.93 6.20 -31.58
C GLY A 155 22.83 5.58 -30.70
N THR A 156 22.60 4.28 -30.89
CA THR A 156 21.64 3.48 -30.12
C THR A 156 22.38 2.30 -29.50
N THR A 157 22.30 2.19 -28.17
CA THR A 157 22.81 1.02 -27.44
C THR A 157 21.66 0.04 -27.24
N LEU A 158 21.86 -1.22 -27.62
CA LEU A 158 20.90 -2.30 -27.43
C LEU A 158 21.27 -3.09 -26.18
N PHE A 159 20.28 -3.32 -25.32
CA PHE A 159 20.38 -4.22 -24.18
C PHE A 159 19.43 -5.40 -24.42
N GLU A 160 19.97 -6.61 -24.52
CA GLU A 160 19.13 -7.80 -24.43
C GLU A 160 18.64 -7.92 -22.99
N LEU A 161 17.33 -7.69 -22.77
CA LEU A 161 16.70 -8.06 -21.52
C LEU A 161 16.66 -9.58 -21.50
N GLN A 162 17.44 -10.21 -20.61
CA GLN A 162 17.33 -11.65 -20.41
C GLN A 162 15.87 -11.96 -20.07
N ARG A 163 15.23 -12.81 -20.88
CA ARG A 163 13.78 -13.14 -20.85
C ARG A 163 13.22 -13.48 -19.46
N GLN A 164 14.08 -13.78 -18.49
CA GLN A 164 13.73 -14.14 -17.13
C GLN A 164 13.20 -12.98 -16.28
N LEU A 165 13.36 -11.72 -16.70
CA LEU A 165 12.81 -10.54 -15.98
C LEU A 165 11.39 -10.13 -16.40
N LEU A 166 10.87 -10.69 -17.50
CA LEU A 166 9.57 -10.30 -18.11
C LEU A 166 8.48 -11.37 -17.99
N ALA A 167 8.77 -12.50 -17.34
CA ALA A 167 7.75 -13.49 -17.04
C ALA A 167 6.90 -13.00 -15.86
N ALA A 168 5.81 -12.28 -16.18
CA ALA A 168 4.67 -12.21 -15.29
C ALA A 168 4.12 -13.64 -15.16
N HIS A 169 4.20 -14.19 -13.94
CA HIS A 169 3.60 -15.47 -13.61
C HIS A 169 2.11 -15.30 -13.34
#